data_AF-A0A1V5JRM6-F1
#
_entry.id   AF-A0A1V5JRM6-F1
#
_cell.length_a   1.000
_cell.length_b   1.000
_cell.length_c   1.000
_cell.angle_alpha   90.00
_cell.angle_beta   90.00
_cell.angle_gamma   90.00
#
_symmetry.space_group_name_H-M   'P 1'
#
loop_
_entity.id
_entity.type
_entity.pdbx_description
1 polymer ?
#
loop_
_entity_poly.entity_id
_entity_poly.type
_entity_poly.pdbx_seq_one_letter_code
_entity_poly.pdbx_strand_id
1 'polypeptide(L)'
;MVNLWEPPLLALLAGALFRGAWGGEYVFRENANLPGYFFMSVVIAAFLGLSISSEEINKDRKILERERLLNLSWGAYTASKVLHLALVSAFQTGVFVLLGHTILEIPDMYLLSWGVLWSTSCCTCMIGLNISAALKSTVAIYILIPILLVPQIMLGGPTIPYDELIRKDAGNRLVPLVAEFMPTRWGYEALLVAHYTQNRFNVNFVDDDNVVRWAEFLEGSYLPEVRGLASYPFLTPPAGEPKELRRQRVVQRLTALGGELRYLERYSGVAPALEDASLDVETYSRDVQRRVGGYLSRVEASIKALREESAQRRRATEDRMRATLGHQGFEELKNRHFNKEVAKLALGVALVDSVVLSGSRLVPQVLPIAWAPENRWGRAHFLAPFKRLGPIVVATPLFDVGMLWVMALLLYLALWGRGLVRRGSLGRRGLRQR
;
A
#
# COMPACT_ATOMS: atom_id res chain seq x y z
N MET A 1 9.51 2.73 -33.35
CA MET A 1 8.45 3.69 -33.72
C MET A 1 7.12 3.36 -33.05
N VAL A 2 6.66 2.11 -33.03
CA VAL A 2 5.41 1.70 -32.34
C VAL A 2 5.41 2.07 -30.85
N ASN A 3 6.49 1.77 -30.11
CA ASN A 3 6.59 2.04 -28.67
C ASN A 3 6.48 3.53 -28.30
N LEU A 4 6.67 4.46 -29.23
CA LEU A 4 6.58 5.90 -28.93
C LEU A 4 5.13 6.43 -28.95
N TRP A 5 4.26 5.80 -29.75
CA TRP A 5 2.85 6.17 -29.88
C TRP A 5 1.93 5.46 -28.89
N GLU A 6 2.39 4.37 -28.32
CA GLU A 6 1.66 3.56 -27.35
C GLU A 6 1.27 4.33 -26.08
N PRO A 7 2.16 5.09 -25.39
CA PRO A 7 1.78 5.84 -24.19
C PRO A 7 0.74 6.95 -24.45
N PRO A 8 0.86 7.80 -25.49
CA PRO A 8 -0.19 8.76 -25.84
C PRO A 8 -1.56 8.10 -26.07
N LEU A 9 -1.61 7.04 -26.85
CA LEU A 9 -2.86 6.35 -27.15
C LEU A 9 -3.50 5.76 -25.89
N LEU A 10 -2.71 5.08 -25.05
CA LEU A 10 -3.19 4.52 -23.79
C LEU A 10 -3.63 5.61 -22.82
N ALA A 11 -2.97 6.76 -22.80
CA ALA A 11 -3.35 7.90 -21.97
C ALA A 11 -4.67 8.54 -22.42
N LEU A 12 -4.89 8.68 -23.73
CA LEU A 12 -6.16 9.15 -24.28
C LEU A 12 -7.30 8.19 -23.95
N LEU A 13 -7.07 6.88 -24.12
CA LEU A 13 -8.06 5.84 -23.83
C LEU A 13 -8.40 5.78 -22.34
N ALA A 14 -7.39 5.68 -21.48
CA ALA A 14 -7.59 5.68 -20.03
C ALA A 14 -8.21 7.00 -19.55
N GLY A 15 -7.71 8.12 -20.08
CA GLY A 15 -8.23 9.46 -19.78
C GLY A 15 -9.72 9.57 -20.07
N ALA A 16 -10.12 9.26 -21.30
CA ALA A 16 -11.51 9.34 -21.74
C ALA A 16 -12.42 8.37 -21.00
N LEU A 17 -11.99 7.12 -20.78
CA LEU A 17 -12.79 6.10 -20.13
C LEU A 17 -13.03 6.45 -18.65
N PHE A 18 -11.99 6.87 -17.93
CA PHE A 18 -12.07 7.15 -16.49
C PHE A 18 -12.50 8.59 -16.15
N ARG A 19 -12.65 9.51 -17.13
CA ARG A 19 -13.25 10.83 -16.87
C ARG A 19 -14.73 10.70 -16.50
N GLY A 20 -15.46 9.74 -17.09
CA GLY A 20 -16.76 9.30 -16.60
C GLY A 20 -17.80 10.39 -16.31
N ALA A 21 -18.10 11.26 -17.27
CA ALA A 21 -19.14 12.29 -17.17
C ALA A 21 -19.74 12.60 -18.55
N TRP A 22 -20.30 11.58 -19.21
CA TRP A 22 -20.94 11.76 -20.52
C TRP A 22 -22.29 12.46 -20.34
N GLY A 23 -22.37 13.75 -20.71
CA GLY A 23 -23.61 14.52 -20.73
C GLY A 23 -23.87 15.45 -19.52
N GLY A 24 -22.88 15.69 -18.65
CA GLY A 24 -22.99 16.65 -17.54
C GLY A 24 -21.70 17.47 -17.33
N GLU A 25 -21.75 18.46 -16.44
CA GLU A 25 -20.57 19.23 -16.04
C GLU A 25 -19.61 18.34 -15.24
N TYR A 26 -18.32 18.36 -15.60
CA TYR A 26 -17.31 17.55 -14.92
C TYR A 26 -16.88 18.19 -13.61
N VAL A 27 -17.01 17.47 -12.50
CA VAL A 27 -16.50 17.88 -11.20
C VAL A 27 -15.54 16.80 -10.69
N PHE A 28 -14.26 17.15 -10.56
CA PHE A 28 -13.20 16.23 -10.13
C PHE A 28 -13.55 15.49 -8.82
N ARG A 29 -14.15 16.20 -7.86
CA ARG A 29 -14.60 15.66 -6.58
C ARG A 29 -15.57 14.48 -6.67
N GLU A 30 -16.43 14.50 -7.67
CA GLU A 30 -17.47 13.49 -7.87
C GLU A 30 -17.04 12.36 -8.82
N ASN A 31 -15.82 12.43 -9.37
CA ASN A 31 -15.34 11.40 -10.29
C ASN A 31 -15.15 10.06 -9.58
N ALA A 32 -16.08 9.13 -9.77
CA ALA A 32 -16.06 7.82 -9.13
C ALA A 32 -14.97 6.87 -9.66
N ASN A 33 -14.43 7.19 -10.83
CA ASN A 33 -13.53 6.33 -11.59
C ASN A 33 -12.05 6.58 -11.25
N LEU A 34 -11.74 7.58 -10.42
CA LEU A 34 -10.35 7.98 -10.13
C LEU A 34 -9.49 6.87 -9.49
N PRO A 35 -9.96 6.07 -8.50
CA PRO A 35 -9.18 4.94 -8.00
C PRO A 35 -8.85 3.92 -9.10
N GLY A 36 -9.82 3.63 -9.98
CA GLY A 36 -9.62 2.75 -11.13
C GLY A 36 -8.58 3.30 -12.12
N TYR A 37 -8.60 4.61 -12.37
CA TYR A 37 -7.60 5.29 -13.20
C TYR A 37 -6.18 5.13 -12.62
N PHE A 38 -5.99 5.36 -11.32
CA PHE A 38 -4.68 5.17 -10.69
C PHE A 38 -4.20 3.72 -10.79
N PHE A 39 -5.08 2.76 -10.55
CA PHE A 39 -4.73 1.35 -10.67
C PHE A 39 -4.30 1.00 -12.11
N MET A 40 -5.12 1.37 -13.09
CA MET A 40 -4.83 1.10 -14.50
C MET A 40 -3.60 1.84 -15.00
N SER A 41 -3.32 3.04 -14.49
CA SER A 41 -2.09 3.78 -14.81
C SER A 41 -0.84 3.01 -14.39
N VAL A 42 -0.87 2.36 -13.22
CA VAL A 42 0.24 1.54 -12.72
C VAL A 42 0.39 0.26 -13.57
N VAL A 43 -0.73 -0.38 -13.94
CA VAL A 43 -0.72 -1.55 -14.84
C VAL A 43 -0.17 -1.18 -16.22
N ILE A 44 -0.55 -0.04 -16.78
CA ILE A 44 -0.03 0.47 -18.06
C ILE A 44 1.47 0.75 -17.95
N ALA A 45 1.93 1.40 -16.88
CA ALA A 45 3.36 1.64 -16.67
C ALA A 45 4.17 0.32 -16.54
N ALA A 46 3.61 -0.66 -15.84
CA ALA A 46 4.18 -2.00 -15.74
C ALA A 46 4.29 -2.69 -17.10
N PHE A 47 3.22 -2.64 -17.90
CA PHE A 47 3.17 -3.18 -19.26
C PHE A 47 4.16 -2.50 -20.20
N LEU A 48 4.20 -1.17 -20.24
CA LEU A 48 5.16 -0.41 -21.04
C LEU A 48 6.60 -0.84 -20.73
N GLY A 49 6.94 -0.97 -19.44
CA GLY A 49 8.27 -1.41 -19.03
C GLY A 49 8.61 -2.84 -19.49
N LEU A 50 7.67 -3.78 -19.42
CA LEU A 50 7.85 -5.13 -19.97
C LEU A 50 7.97 -5.12 -21.49
N SER A 51 7.12 -4.37 -22.19
CA SER A 51 7.05 -4.30 -23.65
C SER A 51 8.38 -3.81 -24.24
N ILE A 52 8.95 -2.74 -23.70
CA ILE A 52 10.18 -2.15 -24.24
C ILE A 52 11.44 -2.95 -23.93
N SER A 53 11.48 -3.71 -22.82
CA SER A 53 12.73 -4.33 -22.35
C SER A 53 12.82 -5.83 -22.62
N SER A 54 11.69 -6.52 -22.77
CA SER A 54 11.67 -8.00 -22.77
C SER A 54 12.37 -8.62 -23.97
N GLU A 55 12.61 -7.88 -25.04
CA GLU A 55 13.27 -8.38 -26.26
C GLU A 55 14.71 -7.94 -26.43
N GLU A 56 15.15 -6.95 -25.66
CA GLU A 56 16.37 -6.21 -25.94
C GLU A 56 17.64 -7.07 -25.91
N ILE A 57 17.85 -7.84 -24.83
CA ILE A 57 19.03 -8.71 -24.70
C ILE A 57 18.93 -9.92 -25.66
N ASN A 58 17.71 -10.39 -25.94
CA ASN A 58 17.48 -11.48 -26.89
C ASN A 58 17.88 -11.07 -28.31
N LYS A 59 17.48 -9.87 -28.75
CA LYS A 59 17.86 -9.28 -30.05
C LYS A 59 19.36 -9.09 -30.18
N ASP A 60 20.01 -8.57 -29.14
CA ASP A 60 21.43 -8.25 -29.15
C ASP A 60 22.33 -9.49 -28.98
N ARG A 61 21.77 -10.68 -28.80
CA ARG A 61 22.53 -11.91 -28.47
C ARG A 61 23.67 -12.21 -29.45
N LYS A 62 23.43 -12.12 -30.76
CA LYS A 62 24.46 -12.40 -31.77
C LYS A 62 25.61 -11.39 -31.72
N ILE A 63 25.32 -10.14 -31.39
CA ILE A 63 26.31 -9.06 -31.25
C ILE A 63 27.13 -9.30 -29.97
N LEU A 64 26.45 -9.58 -28.86
CA LEU A 64 27.07 -9.91 -27.58
C LEU A 64 28.00 -11.13 -27.65
N GLU A 65 27.65 -12.15 -28.44
CA GLU A 65 28.50 -13.31 -28.67
C GLU A 65 29.80 -12.95 -29.43
N ARG A 66 29.74 -11.98 -30.35
CA ARG A 66 30.91 -11.47 -31.10
C ARG A 66 31.78 -10.57 -30.24
N GLU A 67 31.20 -9.60 -29.53
CA GLU A 67 31.93 -8.65 -28.68
C GLU A 67 32.59 -9.32 -27.46
N ARG A 68 32.06 -10.48 -27.05
CA ARG A 68 32.70 -11.31 -26.02
C ARG A 68 34.09 -11.79 -26.42
N LEU A 69 34.37 -11.97 -27.72
CA LEU A 69 35.70 -12.31 -28.23
C LEU A 69 36.68 -11.14 -28.11
N LEU A 70 36.18 -9.92 -27.93
CA LEU A 70 36.94 -8.67 -27.83
C LEU A 70 37.06 -8.14 -26.38
N ASN A 71 36.80 -8.97 -25.37
CA ASN A 71 36.91 -8.66 -23.93
C ASN A 71 36.00 -7.52 -23.40
N LEU A 72 34.87 -7.22 -24.06
CA LEU A 72 33.95 -6.20 -23.53
C LEU A 72 33.34 -6.63 -22.17
N SER A 73 33.19 -5.67 -21.26
CA SER A 73 32.65 -5.95 -19.91
C SER A 73 31.13 -6.08 -19.93
N TRP A 74 30.60 -7.21 -19.46
CA TRP A 74 29.14 -7.44 -19.34
C TRP A 74 28.45 -6.36 -18.51
N GLY A 75 29.13 -5.88 -17.45
CA GLY A 75 28.63 -4.82 -16.59
C GLY A 75 28.40 -3.50 -17.33
N ALA A 76 29.33 -3.09 -18.20
CA ALA A 76 29.18 -1.86 -18.99
C ALA A 76 28.00 -1.96 -19.97
N TYR A 77 27.83 -3.12 -20.62
CA TYR A 77 26.67 -3.37 -21.48
C TYR A 77 25.36 -3.30 -20.68
N THR A 78 25.25 -4.01 -19.55
CA THR A 78 24.02 -4.01 -18.76
C THR A 78 23.70 -2.62 -18.20
N ALA A 79 24.70 -1.88 -17.71
CA ALA A 79 24.50 -0.54 -17.17
C ALA A 79 24.05 0.44 -18.26
N SER A 80 24.69 0.42 -19.43
CA SER A 80 24.30 1.24 -20.58
C SER A 80 22.87 0.93 -21.03
N LYS A 81 22.52 -0.35 -21.12
CA LYS A 81 21.18 -0.78 -21.53
C LYS A 81 20.09 -0.40 -20.53
N VAL A 82 20.37 -0.56 -19.23
CA VAL A 82 19.47 -0.17 -18.14
C VAL A 82 19.25 1.35 -18.16
N LEU A 83 20.31 2.15 -18.31
CA LEU A 83 20.20 3.60 -18.40
C LEU A 83 19.36 4.04 -19.60
N HIS A 84 19.62 3.45 -20.78
CA HIS A 84 18.83 3.74 -21.98
C HIS A 84 17.33 3.44 -21.76
N LEU A 85 17.00 2.26 -21.24
CA LEU A 85 15.61 1.88 -20.98
C LEU A 85 14.94 2.74 -19.91
N ALA A 86 15.68 3.15 -18.88
CA ALA A 86 15.17 4.05 -17.84
C ALA A 86 14.84 5.45 -18.40
N LEU A 87 15.61 5.96 -19.36
CA LEU A 87 15.33 7.24 -20.02
C LEU A 87 14.11 7.13 -20.96
N VAL A 88 14.01 6.04 -21.73
CA VAL A 88 12.84 5.80 -22.59
C VAL A 88 11.58 5.65 -21.75
N SER A 89 11.62 4.88 -20.65
CA SER A 89 10.47 4.72 -19.76
C SER A 89 10.09 6.02 -19.05
N ALA A 90 11.06 6.86 -18.67
CA ALA A 90 10.82 8.18 -18.10
C ALA A 90 10.01 9.06 -19.04
N PHE A 91 10.40 9.09 -20.32
CA PHE A 91 9.68 9.84 -21.34
C PHE A 91 8.27 9.28 -21.59
N GLN A 92 8.14 7.97 -21.78
CA GLN A 92 6.84 7.31 -22.04
C GLN A 92 5.84 7.53 -20.90
N THR A 93 6.26 7.31 -19.66
CA THR A 93 5.41 7.52 -18.48
C THR A 93 5.11 9.00 -18.26
N GLY A 94 6.05 9.90 -18.55
CA GLY A 94 5.83 11.36 -18.48
C GLY A 94 4.75 11.82 -19.45
N VAL A 95 4.81 11.38 -20.70
CA VAL A 95 3.77 11.68 -21.70
C VAL A 95 2.42 11.09 -21.30
N PHE A 96 2.41 9.86 -20.77
CA PHE A 96 1.19 9.23 -20.28
C PHE A 96 0.53 10.03 -19.14
N VAL A 97 1.32 10.43 -18.14
CA VAL A 97 0.82 11.23 -17.01
C VAL A 97 0.32 12.57 -17.48
N LEU A 98 1.08 13.27 -18.34
CA LEU A 98 0.69 14.58 -18.84
C LEU A 98 -0.68 14.55 -19.52
N LEU A 99 -0.89 13.60 -20.43
CA LEU A 99 -2.16 13.48 -21.17
C LEU A 99 -3.30 12.94 -20.30
N GLY A 100 -3.04 11.93 -19.48
CA GLY A 100 -4.08 11.34 -18.62
C GLY A 100 -4.54 12.30 -17.53
N HIS A 101 -3.60 12.95 -16.81
CA HIS A 101 -3.94 13.90 -15.76
C HIS A 101 -4.61 15.18 -16.30
N THR A 102 -4.24 15.64 -17.49
CA THR A 102 -4.93 16.79 -18.11
C THR A 102 -6.37 16.44 -18.48
N ILE A 103 -6.61 15.23 -19.00
CA ILE A 103 -7.98 14.77 -19.30
C ILE A 103 -8.81 14.55 -18.04
N LEU A 104 -8.23 14.08 -16.93
CA LEU A 104 -8.97 13.93 -15.67
C LEU A 104 -8.92 15.19 -14.78
N GLU A 105 -8.25 16.26 -15.23
CA GLU A 105 -8.03 17.48 -14.46
C GLU A 105 -7.47 17.24 -13.04
N ILE A 106 -6.60 16.22 -12.87
CA ILE A 106 -6.01 15.88 -11.56
C ILE A 106 -4.97 16.97 -11.20
N PRO A 107 -5.22 17.82 -10.19
CA PRO A 107 -4.29 18.89 -9.85
C PRO A 107 -3.10 18.38 -9.02
N ASP A 108 -1.98 19.09 -9.11
CA ASP A 108 -0.82 19.00 -8.19
C ASP A 108 -0.12 17.65 -8.03
N MET A 109 -0.44 16.66 -8.86
CA MET A 109 0.12 15.31 -8.75
C MET A 109 0.95 14.88 -9.95
N TYR A 110 1.20 15.75 -10.92
CA TYR A 110 1.96 15.40 -12.13
C TYR A 110 3.33 14.79 -11.81
N LEU A 111 4.14 15.47 -11.00
CA LEU A 111 5.50 15.01 -10.69
C LEU A 111 5.50 13.75 -9.82
N LEU A 112 4.60 13.67 -8.83
CA LEU A 112 4.49 12.51 -7.95
C LEU A 112 4.02 11.28 -8.72
N SER A 113 2.92 11.41 -9.48
CA SER A 113 2.41 10.32 -10.29
C SER A 113 3.43 9.86 -11.32
N TRP A 114 4.12 10.80 -11.99
CA TRP A 114 5.20 10.46 -12.89
C TRP A 114 6.33 9.70 -12.20
N GLY A 115 6.80 10.17 -11.05
CA GLY A 115 7.86 9.49 -10.29
C GLY A 115 7.47 8.07 -9.87
N VAL A 116 6.23 7.86 -9.44
CA VAL A 116 5.70 6.53 -9.09
C VAL A 116 5.62 5.63 -10.32
N LEU A 117 4.97 6.07 -11.40
CA LEU A 117 4.79 5.28 -12.62
C LEU A 117 6.12 4.97 -13.31
N TRP A 118 7.05 5.95 -13.33
CA TRP A 118 8.40 5.74 -13.83
C TRP A 118 9.15 4.69 -13.01
N SER A 119 9.07 4.76 -11.67
CA SER A 119 9.70 3.77 -10.79
C SER A 119 9.11 2.37 -10.99
N THR A 120 7.79 2.27 -11.14
CA THR A 120 7.11 0.99 -11.48
C THR A 120 7.60 0.46 -12.83
N SER A 121 7.66 1.32 -13.85
CA SER A 121 8.13 0.96 -15.19
C SER A 121 9.60 0.54 -15.18
N CYS A 122 10.47 1.21 -14.42
CA CYS A 122 11.86 0.80 -14.24
C CYS A 122 11.99 -0.59 -13.57
N CYS A 123 11.18 -0.87 -12.56
CA CYS A 123 11.15 -2.19 -11.94
C CYS A 123 10.73 -3.27 -12.93
N THR A 124 9.68 -3.04 -13.73
CA THR A 124 9.23 -4.02 -14.73
C THR A 124 10.16 -4.10 -15.94
N CYS A 125 10.87 -3.02 -16.30
CA CYS A 125 11.97 -3.06 -17.24
C CYS A 125 13.03 -4.08 -16.79
N MET A 126 13.38 -4.12 -15.50
CA MET A 126 14.35 -5.09 -14.98
C MET A 126 13.82 -6.53 -15.02
N ILE A 127 12.52 -6.73 -14.80
CA ILE A 127 11.85 -8.03 -14.99
C ILE A 127 12.00 -8.45 -16.46
N GLY A 128 11.66 -7.57 -17.40
CA GLY A 128 11.76 -7.84 -18.83
C GLY A 128 13.19 -8.11 -19.31
N LEU A 129 14.19 -7.37 -18.83
CA LEU A 129 15.60 -7.67 -19.14
C LEU A 129 16.01 -9.07 -18.64
N ASN A 130 15.57 -9.47 -17.44
CA ASN A 130 15.84 -10.80 -16.92
C ASN A 130 15.18 -11.90 -17.76
N ILE A 131 13.99 -11.64 -18.31
CA ILE A 131 13.30 -12.55 -19.24
C ILE A 131 14.04 -12.61 -20.58
N SER A 132 14.41 -11.46 -21.12
CA SER A 132 15.14 -11.31 -22.37
C SER A 132 16.46 -12.08 -22.37
N ALA A 133 17.17 -12.04 -21.24
CA ALA A 133 18.42 -12.77 -21.03
C ALA A 133 18.23 -14.30 -20.90
N ALA A 134 17.06 -14.73 -20.38
CA ALA A 134 16.76 -16.14 -20.10
C ALA A 134 16.18 -16.88 -21.31
N LEU A 135 15.29 -16.24 -22.07
CA LEU A 135 14.58 -16.87 -23.18
C LEU A 135 15.35 -16.77 -24.50
N LYS A 136 15.21 -17.79 -25.36
CA LYS A 136 15.82 -17.80 -26.70
C LYS A 136 14.86 -17.39 -27.82
N SER A 137 13.57 -17.62 -27.64
CA SER A 137 12.55 -17.35 -28.65
C SER A 137 11.81 -16.06 -28.35
N THR A 138 11.70 -15.19 -29.36
CA THR A 138 10.89 -13.96 -29.32
C THR A 138 9.41 -14.29 -29.11
N VAL A 139 8.91 -15.37 -29.73
CA VAL A 139 7.52 -15.82 -29.55
C VAL A 139 7.22 -16.18 -28.09
N ALA A 140 8.16 -16.84 -27.42
CA ALA A 140 8.01 -17.20 -26.00
C ALA A 140 7.96 -15.95 -25.09
N ILE A 141 8.66 -14.88 -25.47
CA ILE A 141 8.65 -13.61 -24.74
C ILE A 141 7.26 -12.98 -24.83
N TYR A 142 6.66 -12.91 -26.02
CA TYR A 142 5.32 -12.34 -26.20
C TYR A 142 4.23 -13.09 -25.44
N ILE A 143 4.30 -14.41 -25.36
CA ILE A 143 3.34 -15.21 -24.58
C ILE A 143 3.52 -14.96 -23.07
N LEU A 144 4.76 -14.73 -22.62
CA LEU A 144 5.06 -14.56 -21.20
C LEU A 144 4.61 -13.19 -20.66
N ILE A 145 4.60 -12.13 -21.47
CA ILE A 145 4.23 -10.78 -21.03
C ILE A 145 2.81 -10.76 -20.42
N PRO A 146 1.73 -11.23 -21.10
CA PRO A 146 0.40 -11.30 -20.50
C PRO A 146 0.35 -12.19 -19.25
N ILE A 147 1.04 -13.34 -19.27
CA ILE A 147 1.09 -14.27 -18.13
C ILE A 147 1.68 -13.59 -16.88
N LEU A 148 2.62 -12.66 -17.03
CA LEU A 148 3.20 -11.90 -15.93
C LEU A 148 2.35 -10.69 -15.51
N LEU A 149 1.49 -10.18 -16.39
CA LEU A 149 0.58 -9.08 -16.06
C LEU A 149 -0.65 -9.56 -15.29
N VAL A 150 -1.20 -10.74 -15.61
CA VAL A 150 -2.35 -11.31 -14.89
C VAL A 150 -2.16 -11.31 -13.35
N PRO A 151 -1.08 -11.87 -12.77
CA PRO A 151 -0.89 -11.84 -11.32
C PRO A 151 -0.69 -10.42 -10.78
N GLN A 152 -0.05 -9.53 -11.55
CA GLN A 152 0.10 -8.12 -11.16
C GLN A 152 -1.24 -7.38 -11.10
N ILE A 153 -2.21 -7.75 -11.95
CA ILE A 153 -3.58 -7.20 -11.92
C ILE A 153 -4.39 -7.81 -10.77
N MET A 154 -4.30 -9.13 -10.57
CA MET A 154 -5.06 -9.82 -9.51
C MET A 154 -4.60 -9.43 -8.11
N LEU A 155 -3.28 -9.31 -7.90
CA LEU A 155 -2.66 -9.06 -6.59
C LEU A 155 -2.28 -7.59 -6.39
N GLY A 156 -2.74 -6.68 -7.24
CA GLY A 156 -2.46 -5.25 -7.13
C GLY A 156 -3.32 -4.49 -6.12
N GLY A 157 -4.34 -5.14 -5.53
CA GLY A 157 -5.14 -4.62 -4.40
C GLY A 157 -6.63 -4.41 -4.69
N PRO A 158 -7.03 -3.72 -5.77
CA PRO A 158 -8.45 -3.42 -5.98
C PRO A 158 -9.26 -4.57 -6.58
N THR A 159 -8.63 -5.51 -7.30
CA THR A 159 -9.32 -6.67 -7.90
C THR A 159 -9.72 -7.70 -6.85
N ILE A 160 -8.82 -7.99 -5.90
CA ILE A 160 -9.02 -8.93 -4.80
C ILE A 160 -8.61 -8.20 -3.52
N PRO A 161 -9.55 -7.90 -2.60
CA PRO A 161 -9.23 -7.29 -1.31
C PRO A 161 -8.22 -8.16 -0.55
N TYR A 162 -7.15 -7.54 -0.06
CA TYR A 162 -6.09 -8.28 0.64
C TYR A 162 -6.57 -8.99 1.90
N ASP A 163 -7.64 -8.51 2.53
CA ASP A 163 -8.24 -9.13 3.71
C ASP A 163 -8.77 -10.54 3.45
N GLU A 164 -9.17 -10.84 2.21
CA GLU A 164 -9.62 -12.17 1.80
C GLU A 164 -8.45 -13.14 1.60
N LEU A 165 -7.24 -12.62 1.38
CA LEU A 165 -6.03 -13.41 1.15
C LEU A 165 -5.26 -13.70 2.45
N ILE A 166 -5.66 -13.09 3.57
CA ILE A 166 -5.04 -13.26 4.89
C ILE A 166 -5.79 -14.34 5.66
N ARG A 167 -5.07 -15.17 6.42
CA ARG A 167 -5.70 -16.14 7.32
C ARG A 167 -6.50 -15.42 8.41
N LYS A 168 -7.72 -15.88 8.69
CA LYS A 168 -8.60 -15.30 9.71
C LYS A 168 -8.01 -15.29 11.12
N ASP A 169 -7.03 -16.14 11.40
CA ASP A 169 -6.34 -16.27 12.69
C ASP A 169 -4.93 -15.62 12.72
N ALA A 170 -4.56 -14.84 11.71
CA ALA A 170 -3.23 -14.24 11.60
C ALA A 170 -2.92 -13.21 12.69
N GLY A 171 -3.93 -12.62 13.33
CA GLY A 171 -3.78 -11.59 14.36
C GLY A 171 -3.20 -10.26 13.86
N ASN A 172 -3.17 -10.07 12.54
CA ASN A 172 -2.71 -8.85 11.88
C ASN A 172 -3.37 -8.72 10.50
N ARG A 173 -3.25 -7.54 9.90
CA ARG A 173 -3.76 -7.21 8.57
C ARG A 173 -2.63 -6.87 7.58
N LEU A 174 -1.49 -7.55 7.71
CA LEU A 174 -0.35 -7.29 6.81
C LEU A 174 -0.68 -7.71 5.38
N VAL A 175 -0.22 -6.92 4.41
CA VAL A 175 -0.36 -7.30 2.99
C VAL A 175 0.25 -8.70 2.77
N PRO A 176 -0.46 -9.59 2.02
CA PRO A 176 0.04 -10.93 1.72
C PRO A 176 1.41 -10.89 1.05
N LEU A 177 2.30 -11.80 1.43
CA LEU A 177 3.67 -11.86 0.89
C LEU A 177 3.71 -11.96 -0.64
N VAL A 178 2.75 -12.67 -1.25
CA VAL A 178 2.66 -12.80 -2.72
C VAL A 178 2.39 -11.46 -3.41
N ALA A 179 1.66 -10.55 -2.77
CA ALA A 179 1.37 -9.22 -3.29
C ALA A 179 2.55 -8.25 -3.08
N GLU A 180 3.40 -8.48 -2.06
CA GLU A 180 4.60 -7.68 -1.83
C GLU A 180 5.64 -7.80 -2.95
N PHE A 181 5.60 -8.89 -3.73
CA PHE A 181 6.43 -9.06 -4.93
C PHE A 181 5.90 -8.36 -6.18
N MET A 182 4.68 -7.80 -6.15
CA MET A 182 4.06 -7.18 -7.31
C MET A 182 4.38 -5.69 -7.36
N PRO A 183 5.08 -5.19 -8.41
CA PRO A 183 5.33 -3.76 -8.56
C PRO A 183 4.05 -2.92 -8.58
N THR A 184 2.97 -3.48 -9.14
CA THR A 184 1.66 -2.83 -9.24
C THR A 184 1.04 -2.51 -7.88
N ARG A 185 1.24 -3.38 -6.88
CA ARG A 185 0.76 -3.16 -5.51
C ARG A 185 1.37 -1.89 -4.91
N TRP A 186 2.69 -1.75 -5.02
CA TRP A 186 3.42 -0.61 -4.44
C TRP A 186 3.10 0.69 -5.19
N GLY A 187 3.06 0.64 -6.53
CA GLY A 187 2.69 1.81 -7.33
C GLY A 187 1.27 2.29 -7.04
N TYR A 188 0.32 1.38 -6.86
CA TYR A 188 -1.08 1.75 -6.60
C TYR A 188 -1.28 2.32 -5.20
N GLU A 189 -0.69 1.70 -4.17
CA GLU A 189 -0.72 2.23 -2.80
C GLU A 189 -0.11 3.64 -2.73
N ALA A 190 1.04 3.84 -3.39
CA ALA A 190 1.72 5.13 -3.43
C ALA A 190 0.82 6.24 -4.01
N LEU A 191 0.15 5.98 -5.15
CA LEU A 191 -0.73 6.96 -5.79
C LEU A 191 -1.96 7.30 -4.92
N LEU A 192 -2.62 6.29 -4.36
CA LEU A 192 -3.81 6.50 -3.53
C LEU A 192 -3.48 7.25 -2.24
N VAL A 193 -2.44 6.81 -1.52
CA VAL A 193 -2.04 7.45 -0.27
C VAL A 193 -1.54 8.86 -0.53
N ALA A 194 -0.75 9.08 -1.58
CA ALA A 194 -0.32 10.43 -1.96
C ALA A 194 -1.49 11.33 -2.33
N HIS A 195 -2.45 10.84 -3.13
CA HIS A 195 -3.62 11.64 -3.50
C HIS A 195 -4.43 12.03 -2.27
N TYR A 196 -4.66 11.10 -1.35
CA TYR A 196 -5.43 11.38 -0.15
C TYR A 196 -4.69 12.33 0.82
N THR A 197 -3.38 12.14 1.02
CA THR A 197 -2.63 12.85 2.06
C THR A 197 -1.98 14.17 1.59
N GLN A 198 -1.69 14.33 0.30
CA GLN A 198 -0.87 15.44 -0.21
C GLN A 198 -1.61 16.41 -1.12
N ASN A 199 -2.90 16.19 -1.43
CA ASN A 199 -3.65 17.16 -2.22
C ASN A 199 -3.84 18.49 -1.45
N ARG A 200 -3.89 19.62 -2.18
CA ARG A 200 -3.94 20.97 -1.58
C ARG A 200 -5.12 21.20 -0.64
N PHE A 201 -6.19 20.41 -0.74
CA PHE A 201 -7.31 20.49 0.20
C PHE A 201 -7.01 19.68 1.47
N ASN A 202 -6.78 18.38 1.35
CA ASN A 202 -6.62 17.48 2.50
C ASN A 202 -5.33 17.71 3.29
N VAL A 203 -4.25 18.24 2.70
CA VAL A 203 -3.01 18.50 3.43
C VAL A 203 -3.23 19.39 4.67
N ASN A 204 -4.26 20.24 4.65
CA ASN A 204 -4.62 21.12 5.77
C ASN A 204 -5.40 20.40 6.89
N PHE A 205 -5.96 19.22 6.61
CA PHE A 205 -6.91 18.55 7.49
C PHE A 205 -6.48 17.12 7.86
N VAL A 206 -5.63 16.47 7.07
CA VAL A 206 -5.40 15.02 7.13
C VAL A 206 -4.95 14.53 8.50
N ASP A 207 -4.08 15.28 9.17
CA ASP A 207 -3.55 14.91 10.49
C ASP A 207 -4.65 14.94 11.56
N ASP A 208 -5.35 16.07 11.69
CA ASP A 208 -6.44 16.21 12.65
C ASP A 208 -7.64 15.30 12.29
N ASP A 209 -7.99 15.17 11.02
CA ASP A 209 -9.06 14.31 10.52
C ASP A 209 -8.82 12.84 10.86
N ASN A 210 -7.60 12.37 10.66
CA ASN A 210 -7.25 10.98 10.96
C ASN A 210 -7.29 10.73 12.47
N VAL A 211 -6.81 11.66 13.30
CA VAL A 211 -6.91 11.55 14.76
C VAL A 211 -8.36 11.53 15.22
N VAL A 212 -9.20 12.45 14.72
CA VAL A 212 -10.62 12.51 15.07
C VAL A 212 -11.32 11.20 14.69
N ARG A 213 -11.17 10.73 13.45
CA ARG A 213 -11.83 9.50 12.99
C ARG A 213 -11.35 8.27 13.74
N TRP A 214 -10.05 8.18 14.03
CA TRP A 214 -9.50 7.07 14.79
C TRP A 214 -10.00 7.08 16.23
N ALA A 215 -10.09 8.25 16.88
CA ALA A 215 -10.66 8.39 18.21
C ALA A 215 -12.15 8.02 18.24
N GLU A 216 -12.95 8.47 17.28
CA GLU A 216 -14.37 8.09 17.14
C GLU A 216 -14.55 6.58 16.99
N PHE A 217 -13.69 5.94 16.19
CA PHE A 217 -13.67 4.49 16.05
C PHE A 217 -13.28 3.79 17.36
N LEU A 218 -12.29 4.31 18.08
CA LEU A 218 -11.88 3.74 19.37
C LEU A 218 -13.02 3.83 20.40
N GLU A 219 -13.69 4.98 20.50
CA GLU A 219 -14.84 5.21 21.38
C GLU A 219 -16.03 4.31 21.00
N GLY A 220 -16.43 4.31 19.72
CA GLY A 220 -17.69 3.73 19.29
C GLY A 220 -17.65 2.23 18.95
N SER A 221 -16.50 1.68 18.59
CA SER A 221 -16.37 0.27 18.18
C SER A 221 -15.34 -0.49 18.98
N TYR A 222 -14.14 0.04 19.14
CA TYR A 222 -13.02 -0.73 19.69
C TYR A 222 -13.10 -0.94 21.21
N LEU A 223 -13.32 0.13 21.99
CA LEU A 223 -13.43 0.03 23.45
C LEU A 223 -14.60 -0.88 23.90
N PRO A 224 -15.80 -0.83 23.27
CA PRO A 224 -16.85 -1.81 23.52
C PRO A 224 -16.38 -3.26 23.35
N GLU A 225 -15.63 -3.58 22.29
CA GLU A 225 -15.09 -4.92 22.08
C GLU A 225 -14.08 -5.33 23.16
N VAL A 226 -13.19 -4.41 23.58
CA VAL A 226 -12.25 -4.67 24.68
C VAL A 226 -12.99 -4.93 26.00
N ARG A 227 -14.07 -4.19 26.28
CA ARG A 227 -14.96 -4.45 27.43
C ARG A 227 -15.66 -5.80 27.31
N GLY A 228 -16.03 -6.19 26.09
CA GLY A 228 -16.55 -7.51 25.75
C GLY A 228 -15.56 -8.63 26.10
N LEU A 229 -14.28 -8.47 25.74
CA LEU A 229 -13.21 -9.41 26.11
C LEU A 229 -13.09 -9.56 27.62
N ALA A 230 -13.09 -8.43 28.35
CA ALA A 230 -12.98 -8.43 29.82
C ALA A 230 -14.19 -9.07 30.51
N SER A 231 -15.37 -8.99 29.90
CA SER A 231 -16.61 -9.53 30.47
C SER A 231 -16.87 -10.98 30.10
N TYR A 232 -16.26 -11.46 29.01
CA TYR A 232 -16.48 -12.79 28.46
C TYR A 232 -16.35 -13.94 29.46
N PRO A 233 -15.33 -14.00 30.34
CA PRO A 233 -15.17 -15.11 31.29
C PRO A 233 -16.39 -15.34 32.19
N PHE A 234 -17.17 -14.29 32.44
CA PHE A 234 -18.33 -14.34 33.33
C PHE A 234 -19.68 -14.40 32.60
N LEU A 235 -19.69 -14.48 31.27
CA LEU A 235 -20.90 -14.68 30.49
C LEU A 235 -21.37 -16.13 30.61
N THR A 236 -22.69 -16.33 30.62
CA THR A 236 -23.30 -17.66 30.54
C THR A 236 -22.87 -18.32 29.23
N PRO A 237 -22.30 -19.53 29.26
CA PRO A 237 -21.92 -20.24 28.05
C PRO A 237 -23.17 -20.63 27.24
N PRO A 238 -23.07 -20.71 25.90
CA PRO A 238 -24.15 -21.26 25.07
C PRO A 238 -24.51 -22.68 25.51
N ALA A 239 -25.79 -23.04 25.39
CA ALA A 239 -26.26 -24.38 25.70
C ALA A 239 -25.49 -25.43 24.87
N GLY A 240 -24.92 -26.43 25.53
CA GLY A 240 -24.17 -27.52 24.89
C GLY A 240 -22.70 -27.20 24.56
N GLU A 241 -22.15 -26.03 24.93
CA GLU A 241 -20.72 -25.75 24.73
C GLU A 241 -19.84 -26.64 25.65
N PRO A 242 -18.89 -27.44 25.10
CA PRO A 242 -17.99 -28.25 25.91
C PRO A 242 -17.12 -27.38 26.84
N LYS A 243 -16.93 -27.82 28.09
CA LYS A 243 -16.12 -27.09 29.09
C LYS A 243 -14.71 -26.78 28.60
N GLU A 244 -14.09 -27.72 27.89
CA GLU A 244 -12.73 -27.54 27.35
C GLU A 244 -12.68 -26.48 26.25
N LEU A 245 -13.65 -26.50 25.32
CA LEU A 245 -13.76 -25.47 24.28
C LEU A 245 -14.02 -24.09 24.88
N ARG A 246 -14.87 -24.03 25.92
CA ARG A 246 -15.11 -22.80 26.68
C ARG A 246 -13.80 -22.28 27.28
N ARG A 247 -13.05 -23.15 27.98
CA ARG A 247 -11.77 -22.79 28.61
C ARG A 247 -10.80 -22.21 27.58
N GLN A 248 -10.63 -22.86 26.43
CA GLN A 248 -9.77 -22.37 25.34
C GLN A 248 -10.19 -20.97 24.84
N ARG A 249 -11.49 -20.75 24.65
CA ARG A 249 -12.04 -19.44 24.22
C ARG A 249 -11.86 -18.35 25.27
N VAL A 250 -11.90 -18.68 26.56
CA VAL A 250 -11.61 -17.74 27.65
C VAL A 250 -10.13 -17.40 27.67
N VAL A 251 -9.23 -18.40 27.58
CA VAL A 251 -7.77 -18.18 27.50
C VAL A 251 -7.42 -17.26 26.32
N GLN A 252 -7.99 -17.51 25.15
CA GLN A 252 -7.77 -16.70 23.95
C GLN A 252 -8.16 -15.23 24.18
N ARG A 253 -9.34 -14.99 24.76
CA ARG A 253 -9.85 -13.63 24.98
C ARG A 253 -9.11 -12.88 26.09
N LEU A 254 -8.70 -13.56 27.15
CA LEU A 254 -7.87 -12.95 28.19
C LEU A 254 -6.46 -12.63 27.67
N THR A 255 -5.88 -13.51 26.84
CA THR A 255 -4.63 -13.20 26.12
C THR A 255 -4.80 -11.96 25.23
N ALA A 256 -5.92 -11.88 24.49
CA ALA A 256 -6.23 -10.73 23.66
C ALA A 256 -6.41 -9.45 24.48
N LEU A 257 -7.13 -9.52 25.60
CA LEU A 257 -7.31 -8.42 26.54
C LEU A 257 -5.95 -7.88 27.00
N GLY A 258 -5.02 -8.73 27.44
CA GLY A 258 -3.68 -8.29 27.84
C GLY A 258 -2.87 -7.64 26.71
N GLY A 259 -3.08 -8.05 25.46
CA GLY A 259 -2.53 -7.38 24.28
C GLY A 259 -3.12 -5.99 24.06
N GLU A 260 -4.45 -5.87 24.10
CA GLU A 260 -5.15 -4.62 23.84
C GLU A 260 -4.97 -3.59 24.95
N LEU A 261 -4.87 -4.00 26.21
CA LEU A 261 -4.56 -3.09 27.31
C LEU A 261 -3.20 -2.42 27.13
N ARG A 262 -2.18 -3.16 26.66
CA ARG A 262 -0.84 -2.63 26.32
C ARG A 262 -0.84 -1.78 25.06
N TYR A 263 -1.74 -2.04 24.12
CA TYR A 263 -1.94 -1.15 22.97
C TYR A 263 -2.54 0.19 23.41
N LEU A 264 -3.62 0.15 24.20
CA LEU A 264 -4.30 1.33 24.73
C LEU A 264 -3.41 2.16 25.66
N GLU A 265 -2.56 1.53 26.47
CA GLU A 265 -1.57 2.23 27.30
C GLU A 265 -0.60 3.03 26.44
N ARG A 266 -0.03 2.40 25.39
CA ARG A 266 0.88 3.08 24.45
C ARG A 266 0.21 4.19 23.65
N TYR A 267 -1.07 4.03 23.32
CA TYR A 267 -1.82 5.00 22.53
C TYR A 267 -2.26 6.21 23.39
N SER A 268 -2.82 5.95 24.58
CA SER A 268 -3.38 6.99 25.46
C SER A 268 -2.38 7.62 26.43
N GLY A 269 -1.26 6.93 26.70
CA GLY A 269 -0.34 7.29 27.78
C GLY A 269 -0.88 7.03 29.19
N VAL A 270 -2.08 6.45 29.32
CA VAL A 270 -2.70 6.14 30.61
C VAL A 270 -2.24 4.77 31.07
N ALA A 271 -1.65 4.70 32.27
CA ALA A 271 -1.25 3.42 32.86
C ALA A 271 -2.48 2.61 33.36
N PRO A 272 -2.50 1.29 33.13
CA PRO A 272 -3.59 0.43 33.55
C PRO A 272 -3.76 0.32 35.07
N ALA A 273 -2.70 0.56 35.86
CA ALA A 273 -2.69 0.35 37.32
C ALA A 273 -3.17 -1.08 37.69
N LEU A 274 -2.61 -2.07 37.00
CA LEU A 274 -2.92 -3.51 37.09
C LEU A 274 -1.74 -4.32 37.65
N GLU A 275 -0.82 -3.72 38.40
CA GLU A 275 0.46 -4.30 38.82
C GLU A 275 0.33 -5.68 39.52
N ASP A 276 -0.70 -5.88 40.35
CA ASP A 276 -0.99 -7.15 41.04
C ASP A 276 -2.07 -8.01 40.36
N ALA A 277 -2.59 -7.59 39.20
CA ALA A 277 -3.69 -8.27 38.53
C ALA A 277 -3.18 -9.24 37.46
N SER A 278 -3.39 -10.54 37.68
CA SER A 278 -3.19 -11.55 36.63
C SER A 278 -4.42 -11.63 35.72
N LEU A 279 -4.17 -11.73 34.40
CA LEU A 279 -5.17 -11.99 33.38
C LEU A 279 -5.24 -13.49 33.02
N ASP A 280 -4.83 -14.36 33.92
CA ASP A 280 -4.90 -15.81 33.72
C ASP A 280 -6.29 -16.34 34.04
N VAL A 281 -6.71 -17.40 33.35
CA VAL A 281 -8.04 -18.00 33.51
C VAL A 281 -8.36 -18.40 34.95
N GLU A 282 -7.34 -18.87 35.69
CA GLU A 282 -7.51 -19.39 37.04
C GLU A 282 -7.63 -18.28 38.10
N THR A 283 -7.13 -17.08 37.81
CA THR A 283 -6.98 -15.97 38.76
C THR A 283 -7.86 -14.77 38.42
N TYR A 284 -8.33 -14.67 37.17
CA TYR A 284 -9.13 -13.55 36.70
C TYR A 284 -10.48 -13.47 37.42
N SER A 285 -10.67 -12.42 38.21
CA SER A 285 -11.83 -12.25 39.08
C SER A 285 -12.71 -11.08 38.67
N ARG A 286 -13.94 -11.02 39.22
CA ARG A 286 -14.83 -9.86 39.06
C ARG A 286 -14.21 -8.56 39.57
N ASP A 287 -13.28 -8.65 40.52
CA ASP A 287 -12.54 -7.48 40.99
C ASP A 287 -11.57 -6.95 39.93
N VAL A 288 -10.79 -7.86 39.32
CA VAL A 288 -9.90 -7.52 38.19
C VAL A 288 -10.71 -6.95 37.03
N GLN A 289 -11.86 -7.55 36.69
CA GLN A 289 -12.76 -7.01 35.67
C GLN A 289 -13.19 -5.56 35.96
N ARG A 290 -13.57 -5.24 37.21
CA ARG A 290 -13.96 -3.88 37.60
C ARG A 290 -12.80 -2.90 37.47
N ARG A 291 -11.58 -3.31 37.86
CA ARG A 291 -10.36 -2.50 37.69
C ARG A 291 -10.05 -2.24 36.22
N VAL A 292 -10.15 -3.27 35.37
CA VAL A 292 -10.04 -3.13 33.91
C VAL A 292 -11.09 -2.16 33.37
N GLY A 293 -12.35 -2.28 33.80
CA GLY A 293 -13.42 -1.35 33.43
C GLY A 293 -13.10 0.09 33.81
N GLY A 294 -12.61 0.32 35.03
CA GLY A 294 -12.18 1.64 35.51
C GLY A 294 -11.00 2.21 34.69
N TYR A 295 -10.03 1.38 34.32
CA TYR A 295 -8.97 1.78 33.41
C TYR A 295 -9.50 2.18 32.04
N LEU A 296 -10.36 1.36 31.43
CA LEU A 296 -10.95 1.65 30.12
C LEU A 296 -11.75 2.96 30.12
N SER A 297 -12.42 3.30 31.22
CA SER A 297 -13.10 4.59 31.37
C SER A 297 -12.13 5.78 31.43
N ARG A 298 -10.95 5.63 32.07
CA ARG A 298 -9.90 6.67 32.03
C ARG A 298 -9.31 6.83 30.64
N VAL A 299 -9.08 5.72 29.94
CA VAL A 299 -8.63 5.72 28.54
C VAL A 299 -9.67 6.42 27.66
N GLU A 300 -10.95 6.09 27.80
CA GLU A 300 -12.03 6.73 27.04
C GLU A 300 -12.05 8.25 27.26
N ALA A 301 -11.89 8.72 28.50
CA ALA A 301 -11.79 10.15 28.80
C ALA A 301 -10.59 10.82 28.11
N SER A 302 -9.43 10.16 28.09
CA SER A 302 -8.24 10.68 27.38
C SER A 302 -8.42 10.74 25.86
N ILE A 303 -9.06 9.73 25.26
CA ILE A 303 -9.35 9.67 23.83
C ILE A 303 -10.34 10.78 23.45
N LYS A 304 -11.39 10.98 24.26
CA LYS A 304 -12.37 12.05 24.07
C LYS A 304 -11.72 13.43 24.11
N ALA A 305 -10.83 13.69 25.08
CA ALA A 305 -10.10 14.95 25.16
C ALA A 305 -9.25 15.20 23.90
N LEU A 306 -8.50 14.19 23.45
CA LEU A 306 -7.70 14.27 22.22
C LEU A 306 -8.58 14.54 20.97
N ARG A 307 -9.74 13.89 20.88
CA ARG A 307 -10.70 14.08 19.81
C ARG A 307 -11.24 15.51 19.79
N GLU A 308 -11.67 16.02 20.94
CA GLU A 308 -12.20 17.38 21.07
C GLU A 308 -11.16 18.43 20.70
N GLU A 309 -9.93 18.29 21.17
CA GLU A 309 -8.81 19.18 20.83
C GLU A 309 -8.52 19.17 19.31
N SER A 310 -8.43 17.98 18.70
CA SER A 310 -8.15 17.84 17.27
C SER A 310 -9.31 18.33 16.41
N ALA A 311 -10.55 18.10 16.83
CA ALA A 311 -11.73 18.62 16.15
C ALA A 311 -11.79 20.16 16.21
N GLN A 312 -11.36 20.78 17.32
CA GLN A 312 -11.26 22.24 17.43
C GLN A 312 -10.19 22.79 16.48
N ARG A 313 -9.00 22.19 16.42
CA ARG A 313 -7.94 22.61 15.46
C ARG A 313 -8.38 22.47 14.01
N ARG A 314 -9.06 21.36 13.67
CA ARG A 314 -9.66 21.16 12.35
C ARG A 314 -10.64 22.28 12.01
N ARG A 315 -11.60 22.57 12.90
CA ARG A 315 -12.61 23.63 12.70
C ARG A 315 -11.96 25.00 12.54
N ALA A 316 -11.00 25.33 13.39
CA ALA A 316 -10.27 26.60 13.30
C ALA A 316 -9.53 26.74 11.95
N THR A 317 -8.97 25.66 11.42
CA THR A 317 -8.35 25.66 10.08
C THR A 317 -9.38 25.89 8.99
N GLU A 318 -10.54 25.22 9.05
CA GLU A 318 -11.63 25.43 8.10
C GLU A 318 -12.18 26.86 8.15
N ASP A 319 -12.43 27.40 9.34
CA ASP A 319 -12.93 28.76 9.55
C ASP A 319 -11.96 29.80 8.99
N ARG A 320 -10.66 29.63 9.24
CA ARG A 320 -9.60 30.49 8.67
C ARG A 320 -9.59 30.46 7.14
N MET A 321 -9.72 29.27 6.55
CA MET A 321 -9.75 29.12 5.09
C MET A 321 -11.03 29.74 4.50
N ARG A 322 -12.19 29.54 5.13
CA ARG A 322 -13.46 30.15 4.70
C ARG A 322 -13.43 31.67 4.82
N ALA A 323 -12.80 32.21 5.86
CA ALA A 323 -12.60 33.66 6.01
C ALA A 323 -11.68 34.25 4.92
N THR A 324 -10.67 33.49 4.48
CA THR A 324 -9.70 33.94 3.48
C THR A 324 -10.21 33.79 2.04
N LEU A 325 -10.85 32.65 1.73
CA LEU A 325 -11.27 32.28 0.37
C LEU A 325 -12.74 32.63 0.07
N GLY A 326 -13.53 32.94 1.10
CA GLY A 326 -14.99 32.95 1.01
C GLY A 326 -15.59 31.54 0.89
N HIS A 327 -16.91 31.45 1.02
CA HIS A 327 -17.62 30.16 0.94
C HIS A 327 -17.44 29.48 -0.43
N GLN A 328 -17.61 30.25 -1.52
CA GLN A 328 -17.45 29.74 -2.89
C GLN A 328 -16.01 29.30 -3.19
N GLY A 329 -15.01 30.08 -2.76
CA GLY A 329 -13.61 29.73 -2.97
C GLY A 329 -13.18 28.47 -2.22
N PHE A 330 -13.72 28.25 -1.00
CA PHE A 330 -13.49 27.03 -0.25
C PHE A 330 -14.10 25.78 -0.95
N GLU A 331 -15.36 25.87 -1.39
CA GLU A 331 -15.98 24.75 -2.12
C GLU A 331 -15.30 24.50 -3.46
N GLU A 332 -14.82 25.52 -4.16
CA GLU A 332 -14.06 25.33 -5.41
C GLU A 332 -12.71 24.64 -5.18
N LEU A 333 -11.97 25.04 -4.14
CA LEU A 333 -10.74 24.35 -3.74
C LEU A 333 -11.00 22.87 -3.48
N LYS A 334 -12.08 22.56 -2.75
CA LYS A 334 -12.51 21.20 -2.46
C LYS A 334 -12.94 20.46 -3.73
N ASN A 335 -13.75 21.07 -4.59
CA ASN A 335 -14.24 20.46 -5.83
C ASN A 335 -13.12 20.09 -6.79
N ARG A 336 -12.03 20.86 -6.82
CA ARG A 336 -10.87 20.62 -7.69
C ARG A 336 -9.87 19.61 -7.13
N HIS A 337 -9.67 19.54 -5.82
CA HIS A 337 -8.50 18.81 -5.25
C HIS A 337 -8.87 17.58 -4.41
N PHE A 338 -10.10 17.51 -3.90
CA PHE A 338 -10.56 16.40 -3.09
C PHE A 338 -11.43 15.45 -3.92
N ASN A 339 -11.12 14.16 -3.94
CA ASN A 339 -11.96 13.15 -4.58
C ASN A 339 -12.65 12.23 -3.55
N LYS A 340 -13.98 12.07 -3.68
CA LYS A 340 -14.78 11.29 -2.73
C LYS A 340 -14.47 9.79 -2.75
N GLU A 341 -14.32 9.18 -3.93
CA GLU A 341 -14.09 7.73 -4.00
C GLU A 341 -12.68 7.34 -3.54
N VAL A 342 -11.65 8.16 -3.80
CA VAL A 342 -10.33 7.93 -3.21
C VAL A 342 -10.39 8.03 -1.68
N ALA A 343 -11.09 9.02 -1.13
CA ALA A 343 -11.25 9.16 0.32
C ALA A 343 -12.02 7.98 0.93
N LYS A 344 -13.11 7.54 0.29
CA LYS A 344 -13.89 6.39 0.73
C LYS A 344 -13.06 5.10 0.76
N LEU A 345 -12.22 4.87 -0.25
CA LEU A 345 -11.30 3.73 -0.30
C LEU A 345 -10.22 3.82 0.78
N ALA A 346 -9.57 4.98 0.93
CA ALA A 346 -8.55 5.22 1.96
C ALA A 346 -9.10 5.06 3.39
N LEU A 347 -10.37 5.41 3.61
CA LEU A 347 -11.05 5.26 4.89
C LEU A 347 -11.70 3.88 5.10
N GLY A 348 -11.78 3.04 4.07
CA GLY A 348 -12.35 1.69 4.19
C GLY A 348 -13.83 1.66 4.60
N VAL A 349 -14.63 2.64 4.15
CA VAL A 349 -16.04 2.85 4.58
C VAL A 349 -16.99 1.70 4.19
N ALA A 350 -16.56 0.76 3.33
CA ALA A 350 -17.40 -0.31 2.78
C ALA A 350 -17.46 -1.61 3.62
N LEU A 351 -16.78 -1.68 4.77
CA LEU A 351 -16.67 -2.92 5.55
C LEU A 351 -17.78 -3.04 6.60
N VAL A 352 -18.37 -4.25 6.70
CA VAL A 352 -19.52 -4.55 7.58
C VAL A 352 -19.10 -4.60 9.05
N ASP A 353 -18.03 -5.33 9.36
CA ASP A 353 -17.46 -5.42 10.70
C ASP A 353 -16.32 -4.40 10.84
N SER A 354 -16.39 -3.52 11.83
CA SER A 354 -15.38 -2.48 12.04
C SER A 354 -14.13 -3.00 12.75
N VAL A 355 -14.29 -4.02 13.61
CA VAL A 355 -13.25 -4.72 14.39
C VAL A 355 -13.54 -6.22 14.37
N VAL A 356 -12.50 -7.05 14.23
CA VAL A 356 -12.63 -8.51 14.32
C VAL A 356 -11.58 -9.08 15.28
N LEU A 357 -11.98 -10.05 16.10
CA LEU A 357 -11.03 -10.86 16.89
C LEU A 357 -10.33 -11.87 15.97
N SER A 358 -9.07 -11.60 15.63
CA SER A 358 -8.21 -12.48 14.83
C SER A 358 -7.12 -13.07 15.71
N GLY A 359 -7.11 -14.39 15.88
CA GLY A 359 -6.18 -15.05 16.81
C GLY A 359 -6.37 -14.51 18.23
N SER A 360 -5.33 -13.88 18.79
CA SER A 360 -5.36 -13.22 20.11
C SER A 360 -5.26 -11.70 20.03
N ARG A 361 -5.76 -11.09 18.95
CA ARG A 361 -5.73 -9.63 18.73
C ARG A 361 -7.06 -9.12 18.20
N LEU A 362 -7.46 -7.92 18.61
CA LEU A 362 -8.51 -7.16 17.94
C LEU A 362 -7.90 -6.42 16.76
N VAL A 363 -8.33 -6.77 15.55
CA VAL A 363 -7.80 -6.21 14.30
C VAL A 363 -8.84 -5.26 13.69
N PRO A 364 -8.51 -3.95 13.56
CA PRO A 364 -9.31 -2.97 12.85
C PRO A 364 -9.46 -3.33 11.37
N GLN A 365 -10.69 -3.28 10.86
CA GLN A 365 -10.99 -3.49 9.45
C GLN A 365 -11.19 -2.17 8.70
N VAL A 366 -11.62 -1.11 9.39
CA VAL A 366 -11.86 0.21 8.80
C VAL A 366 -10.68 1.17 9.02
N LEU A 367 -10.73 2.31 8.35
CA LEU A 367 -9.81 3.45 8.52
C LEU A 367 -8.32 3.11 8.36
N PRO A 368 -7.89 2.35 7.32
CA PRO A 368 -6.49 1.98 7.18
C PRO A 368 -5.56 3.21 7.09
N ILE A 369 -6.02 4.31 6.50
CA ILE A 369 -5.26 5.55 6.38
C ILE A 369 -5.10 6.32 7.70
N ALA A 370 -5.95 6.07 8.70
CA ALA A 370 -5.88 6.72 10.00
C ALA A 370 -5.20 5.86 11.07
N TRP A 371 -4.91 4.60 10.74
CA TRP A 371 -4.33 3.63 11.67
C TRP A 371 -2.81 3.48 11.45
N ALA A 372 -2.05 3.60 12.53
CA ALA A 372 -0.61 3.40 12.50
C ALA A 372 -0.23 1.91 12.31
N PRO A 373 0.73 1.57 11.43
CA PRO A 373 1.18 0.19 11.27
C PRO A 373 1.85 -0.36 12.54
N GLU A 374 1.53 -1.61 12.89
CA GLU A 374 2.10 -2.28 14.07
C GLU A 374 3.52 -2.82 13.82
N ASN A 375 3.80 -3.28 12.60
CA ASN A 375 5.09 -3.88 12.27
C ASN A 375 6.18 -2.81 12.03
N ARG A 376 7.40 -3.09 12.50
CA ARG A 376 8.56 -2.17 12.47
C ARG A 376 9.51 -2.40 11.30
N TRP A 377 9.21 -3.33 10.40
CA TRP A 377 10.10 -3.78 9.33
C TRP A 377 9.51 -3.49 7.94
N GLY A 378 8.87 -2.33 7.77
CA GLY A 378 8.35 -1.85 6.48
C GLY A 378 7.01 -2.46 6.05
N ARG A 379 6.74 -3.73 6.36
CA ARG A 379 5.43 -4.35 6.06
C ARG A 379 4.33 -3.69 6.90
N ALA A 380 3.18 -3.44 6.29
CA ALA A 380 2.03 -2.81 6.93
C ALA A 380 0.74 -3.30 6.28
N HIS A 381 -0.41 -2.91 6.83
CA HIS A 381 -1.67 -3.01 6.14
C HIS A 381 -1.70 -2.10 4.91
N PHE A 382 -2.56 -2.45 3.96
CA PHE A 382 -2.73 -1.70 2.72
C PHE A 382 -3.37 -0.34 3.01
N LEU A 383 -2.85 0.71 2.36
CA LEU A 383 -3.23 2.12 2.55
C LEU A 383 -2.87 2.69 3.92
N ALA A 384 -1.91 2.10 4.63
CA ALA A 384 -1.34 2.73 5.81
C ALA A 384 -0.75 4.11 5.46
N PRO A 385 -0.88 5.14 6.32
CA PRO A 385 -0.40 6.50 6.02
C PRO A 385 1.12 6.60 5.95
N PHE A 386 1.81 5.75 6.71
CA PHE A 386 3.26 5.64 6.74
C PHE A 386 3.70 4.21 6.98
N LYS A 387 5.00 3.94 6.78
CA LYS A 387 5.67 2.68 7.09
C LYS A 387 6.76 2.92 8.14
N ARG A 388 7.07 1.90 8.95
CA ARG A 388 8.10 1.98 10.00
C ARG A 388 9.33 1.16 9.62
N LEU A 389 10.50 1.74 9.80
CA LEU A 389 11.81 1.09 9.72
C LEU A 389 12.53 1.28 11.06
N GLY A 390 12.28 0.37 12.00
CA GLY A 390 12.70 0.51 13.39
C GLY A 390 12.05 1.76 14.03
N PRO A 391 12.84 2.76 14.47
CA PRO A 391 12.31 4.03 14.99
C PRO A 391 11.92 5.03 13.90
N ILE A 392 12.38 4.84 12.66
CA ILE A 392 12.16 5.79 11.56
C ILE A 392 10.76 5.58 10.97
N VAL A 393 10.03 6.67 10.77
CA VAL A 393 8.75 6.69 10.08
C VAL A 393 8.96 7.30 8.69
N VAL A 394 8.49 6.59 7.65
CA VAL A 394 8.59 7.03 6.26
C VAL A 394 7.20 7.11 5.67
N ALA A 395 6.85 8.23 5.05
CA ALA A 395 5.57 8.39 4.36
C ALA A 395 5.41 7.28 3.29
N THR A 396 4.23 6.67 3.23
CA THR A 396 3.99 5.50 2.36
C THR A 396 4.37 5.73 0.90
N PRO A 397 4.03 6.86 0.24
CA PRO A 397 4.43 7.06 -1.16
C PRO A 397 5.95 7.00 -1.39
N LEU A 398 6.75 7.51 -0.45
CA LEU A 398 8.20 7.46 -0.54
C LEU A 398 8.74 6.06 -0.26
N PHE A 399 8.18 5.38 0.73
CA PHE A 399 8.56 4.01 1.06
C PHE A 399 8.30 3.07 -0.11
N ASP A 400 7.12 3.18 -0.71
CA ASP A 400 6.67 2.32 -1.80
C ASP A 400 7.53 2.52 -3.06
N VAL A 401 7.86 3.77 -3.41
CA VAL A 401 8.83 4.08 -4.46
C VAL A 401 10.20 3.49 -4.13
N GLY A 402 10.67 3.63 -2.89
CA GLY A 402 11.91 3.02 -2.43
C GLY A 402 11.92 1.51 -2.62
N MET A 403 10.82 0.83 -2.32
CA MET A 403 10.70 -0.62 -2.50
C MET A 403 10.74 -1.03 -3.97
N LEU A 404 10.12 -0.25 -4.87
CA LEU A 404 10.24 -0.48 -6.32
C LEU A 404 11.71 -0.42 -6.78
N TRP A 405 12.49 0.53 -6.25
CA TRP A 405 13.93 0.63 -6.55
C TRP A 405 14.74 -0.51 -5.93
N VAL A 406 14.40 -0.95 -4.71
CA VAL A 406 15.02 -2.15 -4.10
C VAL A 406 14.76 -3.38 -4.97
N MET A 407 13.52 -3.59 -5.43
CA MET A 407 13.17 -4.68 -6.34
C MET A 407 13.95 -4.58 -7.66
N ALA A 408 14.01 -3.39 -8.26
CA ALA A 408 14.78 -3.15 -9.47
C ALA A 408 16.28 -3.45 -9.27
N LEU A 409 16.85 -3.04 -8.14
CA LEU A 409 18.25 -3.30 -7.80
C LEU A 409 18.52 -4.81 -7.63
N LEU A 410 17.65 -5.54 -6.92
CA LEU A 410 17.80 -7.00 -6.78
C LEU A 410 17.75 -7.71 -8.14
N LEU A 411 16.85 -7.30 -9.03
CA LEU A 411 16.76 -7.82 -10.39
C LEU A 411 17.97 -7.44 -11.25
N TYR A 412 18.52 -6.24 -11.07
CA TYR A 412 19.76 -5.81 -11.72
C TYR A 412 20.95 -6.67 -11.27
N LEU A 413 21.08 -6.91 -9.96
CA LEU A 413 22.12 -7.77 -9.40
C LEU A 413 21.98 -9.21 -9.90
N ALA A 414 20.76 -9.74 -10.00
CA ALA A 414 20.49 -11.06 -10.58
C ALA A 414 20.93 -11.13 -12.07
N LEU A 415 20.63 -10.10 -12.85
CA LEU A 415 21.04 -10.00 -14.26
C LEU A 415 22.56 -9.89 -14.40
N TRP A 416 23.20 -9.09 -13.54
CA TRP A 416 24.65 -8.92 -13.53
C TRP A 416 25.37 -10.23 -13.15
N GLY A 417 24.90 -10.91 -12.11
CA GLY A 417 25.44 -12.21 -11.65
C GLY A 417 25.38 -13.32 -12.71
N ARG A 418 24.34 -13.33 -13.56
CA ARG A 418 24.26 -14.27 -14.70
C ARG A 418 25.42 -14.11 -15.69
N GLY A 419 25.91 -12.87 -15.88
CA GLY A 419 27.07 -12.61 -16.72
C GLY A 419 28.37 -13.20 -16.15
N LEU A 420 28.54 -13.20 -14.83
CA LEU A 420 29.69 -13.77 -14.14
C LEU A 420 29.71 -15.30 -14.23
N VAL A 421 28.58 -15.96 -13.98
CA VAL A 421 28.47 -17.43 -14.07
C VAL A 421 28.76 -17.92 -15.49
N ARG A 422 28.28 -17.21 -16.52
CA ARG A 422 28.60 -17.51 -17.93
C ARG A 422 30.09 -17.33 -18.26
N ARG A 423 30.85 -16.51 -17.54
CA ARG A 423 32.33 -16.42 -17.68
C ARG A 423 33.02 -17.60 -17.01
N GLY A 424 32.60 -18.00 -15.81
CA GLY A 424 33.20 -19.10 -15.05
C GLY A 424 33.02 -20.50 -15.68
N SER A 425 31.88 -20.77 -16.32
CA SER A 425 31.62 -22.08 -16.96
C SER A 425 32.47 -22.34 -18.20
N LEU A 426 32.96 -21.29 -18.87
CA LEU A 426 33.79 -21.37 -20.06
C LEU A 426 35.30 -21.43 -19.73
N GLY A 427 35.74 -20.80 -18.64
CA GLY A 427 37.09 -21.00 -18.11
C GLY A 427 37.38 -22.48 -17.77
N ARG A 428 36.38 -23.20 -17.25
CA ARG A 428 36.46 -24.66 -17.01
C ARG A 428 36.42 -25.51 -18.28
N ARG A 429 35.85 -25.02 -19.40
CA ARG A 429 35.88 -25.74 -20.69
C ARG A 429 37.19 -25.52 -21.45
N GLY A 430 37.78 -24.32 -21.36
CA GLY A 430 39.10 -24.04 -21.95
C GLY A 430 40.25 -24.78 -21.26
N LEU A 431 40.15 -25.04 -19.95
CA LEU A 431 41.12 -25.86 -19.19
C LEU A 431 40.97 -27.37 -19.42
N ARG A 432 39.86 -27.85 -19.99
CA ARG A 432 39.65 -29.27 -20.34
C ARG A 432 40.10 -29.61 -21.77
N GLN A 433 40.53 -28.62 -22.54
CA GLN A 433 41.02 -28.77 -23.92
C GLN A 433 42.51 -28.40 -24.06
N ARG A 434 43.24 -28.32 -22.95
CA ARG A 434 44.70 -28.18 -22.93
C ARG A 434 45.34 -29.39 -22.29
#